data_AF-A0A821NXY5-F1
#
_entry.id   AF-A0A821NXY5-F1
#
_cell.length_a   1.000
_cell.length_b   1.000
_cell.length_c   1.000
_cell.angle_alpha   90.00
_cell.angle_beta   90.00
_cell.angle_gamma   90.00
#
_symmetry.space_group_name_H-M   'P 1'
#
loop_
_entity.id
_entity.type
_entity.pdbx_description
1 polymer ?
#
loop_
_entity_poly.entity_id
_entity_poly.type
_entity_poly.pdbx_seq_one_letter_code
_entity_poly.pdbx_strand_id
1 'polypeptide(L)'
;MWKDYFDLNMSPILPYLKNSNLRECYIETIEPFQIVHDAQLIQSIDLRTIRIDDLQTMRSVCEFDMDNPCIISGFCFWFDCYFSSNNNSSILRSIRLTTSPYSPKTHWKQTLIFLPEDIYP
;
A
#
# COMPACT_ATOMS: atom_id res chain seq x y z
N MET A 1 11.11 21.41 1.59
CA MET A 1 12.48 21.15 2.08
C MET A 1 13.55 21.65 1.10
N TRP A 2 13.55 21.24 -0.17
CA TRP A 2 14.66 21.56 -1.12
C TRP A 2 14.66 22.97 -1.75
N LYS A 3 13.63 23.79 -1.52
CA LYS A 3 13.58 25.17 -2.05
C LYS A 3 14.43 26.14 -1.23
N ASP A 4 14.68 25.81 0.03
CA ASP A 4 15.46 26.61 0.96
C ASP A 4 16.14 25.67 1.97
N TYR A 5 17.32 25.17 1.59
CA TYR A 5 18.11 24.25 2.39
C TYR A 5 19.44 24.91 2.70
N PHE A 6 19.62 25.39 3.94
CA PHE A 6 20.79 26.18 4.35
C PHE A 6 21.05 27.38 3.43
N ASP A 7 20.01 28.18 3.15
CA ASP A 7 20.05 29.36 2.26
C ASP A 7 20.44 29.05 0.80
N LEU A 8 20.44 27.77 0.41
CA LEU A 8 20.67 27.32 -0.96
C LEU A 8 19.36 26.86 -1.60
N ASN A 9 19.08 27.40 -2.79
CA ASN A 9 17.98 26.94 -3.61
C ASN A 9 18.40 25.67 -4.36
N MET A 10 18.06 24.52 -3.77
CA MET A 10 18.31 23.19 -4.34
C MET A 10 17.16 22.73 -5.25
N SER A 11 16.21 23.59 -5.64
CA SER A 11 15.12 23.21 -6.55
C SER A 11 15.56 22.58 -7.89
N PRO A 12 16.73 22.89 -8.47
CA PRO A 12 17.19 22.22 -9.70
C PRO A 12 17.43 20.71 -9.56
N ILE A 13 17.59 20.18 -8.34
CA ILE A 13 17.78 18.74 -8.10
C ILE A 13 16.45 17.97 -8.10
N LEU A 14 15.32 18.65 -7.87
CA LEU A 14 14.01 18.04 -7.71
C LEU A 14 13.58 17.16 -8.90
N PRO A 15 13.79 17.58 -10.18
CA PRO A 15 13.44 16.74 -11.32
C PRO A 15 14.22 15.41 -11.36
N TYR A 16 15.47 15.41 -10.90
CA TYR A 16 16.30 14.20 -10.87
C TYR A 16 15.85 13.22 -9.78
N LEU A 17 15.54 13.74 -8.59
CA LEU A 17 15.03 12.93 -7.48
C LEU A 17 13.67 12.30 -7.80
N LYS A 18 12.77 13.04 -8.44
CA LYS A 18 11.48 12.51 -8.89
C LYS A 18 11.70 11.34 -9.85
N ASN A 19 12.50 11.52 -10.90
CA ASN A 19 12.68 10.49 -11.94
C ASN A 19 13.38 9.22 -11.47
N SER A 20 14.27 9.29 -10.48
CA SER A 20 14.95 8.11 -9.93
C SER A 20 14.08 7.33 -8.93
N ASN A 21 13.41 8.04 -8.03
CA ASN A 21 12.76 7.43 -6.87
C ASN A 21 11.38 6.85 -7.19
N LEU A 22 10.67 7.39 -8.18
CA LEU A 22 9.30 7.00 -8.50
C LEU A 22 9.19 5.65 -9.23
N ARG A 23 10.31 5.03 -9.62
CA ARG A 23 10.32 3.75 -10.34
C ARG A 23 10.33 2.54 -9.42
N GLU A 24 10.62 2.75 -8.14
CA GLU A 24 10.80 1.68 -7.17
C GLU A 24 9.69 1.69 -6.13
N CYS A 25 9.36 0.50 -5.64
CA CYS A 25 8.49 0.35 -4.48
C CYS A 25 9.32 0.48 -3.21
N TYR A 26 8.82 1.20 -2.21
CA TYR A 26 9.48 1.36 -0.92
C TYR A 26 8.89 0.43 0.12
N ILE A 27 9.73 -0.20 0.94
CA ILE A 27 9.29 -1.07 2.04
C ILE A 27 9.47 -0.35 3.36
N GLU A 28 8.38 0.18 3.90
CA GLU A 28 8.40 1.05 5.07
C GLU A 28 7.23 0.77 6.02
N THR A 29 7.42 1.14 7.27
CA THR A 29 6.38 1.05 8.29
C THR A 29 5.54 2.30 8.22
N ILE A 30 4.26 2.15 7.87
CA ILE A 30 3.30 3.24 7.86
C ILE A 30 2.54 3.27 9.17
N GLU A 31 2.43 4.47 9.74
CA GLU A 31 1.57 4.71 10.89
C GLU A 31 0.11 4.89 10.43
N PRO A 32 -0.89 4.38 11.18
CA PRO A 32 -2.31 4.45 10.81
C PRO A 32 -2.82 5.84 10.38
N PHE A 33 -2.32 6.91 11.01
CA PHE A 33 -2.75 8.27 10.72
C PHE A 33 -2.29 8.82 9.36
N GLN A 34 -1.33 8.15 8.71
CA GLN A 34 -0.86 8.52 7.37
C GLN A 34 -1.77 7.95 6.27
N ILE A 35 -2.68 7.04 6.60
CA ILE A 35 -3.69 6.54 5.68
C ILE A 35 -4.85 7.53 5.65
N VAL A 36 -5.09 8.11 4.48
CA VAL A 36 -6.06 9.21 4.29
C VAL A 36 -7.44 8.74 3.84
N HIS A 37 -7.60 7.47 3.47
CA HIS A 37 -8.85 6.86 3.03
C HIS A 37 -8.88 5.36 3.39
N ASP A 38 -10.08 4.81 3.54
CA ASP A 38 -10.29 3.37 3.76
C ASP A 38 -9.67 2.50 2.67
N ALA A 39 -9.17 1.34 3.10
CA ALA A 39 -8.53 0.36 2.24
C ALA A 39 -9.51 -0.30 1.27
N GLN A 40 -9.07 -0.57 0.05
CA GLN A 40 -9.82 -1.34 -0.93
C GLN A 40 -9.09 -2.65 -1.28
N LEU A 41 -9.87 -3.72 -1.47
CA LEU A 41 -9.32 -5.01 -1.86
C LEU A 41 -8.96 -5.00 -3.34
N ILE A 42 -7.66 -5.08 -3.64
CA ILE A 42 -7.18 -5.09 -5.02
C ILE A 42 -7.24 -6.50 -5.61
N GLN A 43 -6.87 -7.52 -4.84
CA GLN A 43 -6.86 -8.91 -5.30
C GLN A 43 -7.12 -9.88 -4.15
N SER A 44 -7.92 -10.91 -4.41
CA SER A 44 -8.03 -12.10 -3.56
C SER A 44 -7.55 -13.33 -4.33
N ILE A 45 -6.78 -14.19 -3.67
CA ILE A 45 -6.21 -15.40 -4.27
C ILE A 45 -6.61 -16.60 -3.41
N ASP A 46 -7.42 -17.50 -3.97
CA ASP A 46 -7.69 -18.80 -3.35
C ASP A 46 -6.58 -19.79 -3.76
N LEU A 47 -5.66 -20.02 -2.84
CA LEU A 47 -4.51 -20.92 -3.04
C LEU A 47 -4.90 -22.38 -3.35
N ARG A 48 -6.18 -22.77 -3.20
CA ARG A 48 -6.65 -24.12 -3.51
C ARG A 48 -7.03 -24.29 -4.98
N THR A 49 -7.38 -23.20 -5.66
CA THR A 49 -7.98 -23.25 -7.01
C THR A 49 -7.22 -22.44 -8.05
N ILE A 50 -6.40 -21.47 -7.62
CA ILE A 50 -5.64 -20.59 -8.51
C ILE A 50 -4.68 -21.38 -9.41
N ARG A 51 -4.58 -20.97 -10.68
CA ARG A 51 -3.60 -21.49 -11.65
C ARG A 51 -2.48 -20.49 -11.86
N ILE A 52 -1.34 -20.96 -12.38
CA ILE A 52 -0.19 -20.11 -12.70
C ILE A 52 -0.57 -19.04 -13.74
N ASP A 53 -1.41 -19.40 -14.72
CA ASP A 53 -1.85 -18.46 -15.76
C ASP A 53 -2.68 -17.30 -15.19
N ASP A 54 -3.46 -17.54 -14.13
CA ASP A 54 -4.24 -16.50 -13.46
C ASP A 54 -3.35 -15.46 -12.76
N LEU A 55 -2.09 -15.83 -12.44
CA LEU A 55 -1.13 -14.94 -11.78
C LEU A 55 -0.34 -14.06 -12.75
N GLN A 56 -0.46 -14.28 -14.08
CA GLN A 56 0.30 -13.54 -15.08
C GLN A 56 -0.14 -12.08 -15.20
N THR A 57 -1.40 -11.78 -14.94
CA THR A 57 -1.93 -10.41 -14.99
C THR A 57 -3.08 -10.25 -14.02
N MET A 58 -2.94 -9.33 -13.08
CA MET A 58 -3.98 -8.93 -12.14
C MET A 58 -4.37 -7.48 -12.42
N ARG A 59 -5.66 -7.19 -12.40
CA ARG A 59 -6.20 -5.84 -12.60
C ARG A 59 -7.34 -5.61 -11.62
N SER A 60 -7.34 -4.42 -11.03
CA SER A 60 -8.45 -3.93 -10.22
C SER A 60 -8.69 -2.46 -10.53
N VAL A 61 -9.92 -2.02 -10.31
CA VAL A 61 -10.31 -0.61 -10.35
C VAL A 61 -10.56 -0.19 -8.91
N CYS A 62 -9.89 0.88 -8.48
CA CYS A 62 -10.07 1.45 -7.15
C CYS A 62 -10.65 2.86 -7.32
N GLU A 63 -11.61 3.22 -6.48
CA GLU A 63 -12.29 4.52 -6.49
C GLU A 63 -12.26 5.08 -5.07
N PHE A 64 -11.72 6.29 -4.89
CA PHE A 64 -11.55 6.90 -3.58
C PHE A 64 -12.38 8.19 -3.53
N ASP A 65 -13.40 8.22 -2.68
CA ASP A 65 -14.26 9.38 -2.49
C ASP A 65 -13.69 10.25 -1.36
N MET A 66 -13.14 11.41 -1.74
CA MET A 66 -12.40 12.28 -0.83
C MET A 66 -13.21 13.52 -0.48
N ASP A 67 -13.76 13.57 0.74
CA ASP A 67 -14.51 14.73 1.24
C ASP A 67 -13.64 15.68 2.10
N ASN A 68 -12.49 15.20 2.58
CA ASN A 68 -11.63 15.94 3.50
C ASN A 68 -10.36 16.43 2.81
N PRO A 69 -9.90 17.67 3.10
CA PRO A 69 -8.62 18.16 2.59
C PRO A 69 -7.46 17.29 3.07
N CYS A 70 -6.75 16.67 2.13
CA CYS A 70 -5.54 15.90 2.42
C CYS A 70 -4.52 16.03 1.29
N ILE A 71 -3.36 15.42 1.49
CA ILE A 71 -2.32 15.31 0.45
C ILE A 71 -2.16 13.84 0.14
N ILE A 72 -2.37 13.46 -1.12
CA ILE A 72 -2.17 12.09 -1.59
C ILE A 72 -0.83 12.03 -2.32
N SER A 73 0.19 11.51 -1.64
CA SER A 73 1.53 11.34 -2.20
C SER A 73 1.75 9.98 -2.87
N GLY A 74 0.86 9.01 -2.64
CA GLY A 74 1.08 7.64 -3.10
C GLY A 74 0.04 6.63 -2.60
N PHE A 75 0.29 5.37 -2.92
CA PHE A 75 -0.49 4.22 -2.49
C PHE A 75 0.29 3.35 -1.51
N CYS A 76 -0.40 2.83 -0.52
CA CYS A 76 0.12 1.88 0.45
C CYS A 76 -0.55 0.52 0.25
N PHE A 77 0.26 -0.53 0.19
CA PHE A 77 -0.16 -1.91 -0.01
C PHE A 77 0.28 -2.77 1.16
N TRP A 78 -0.59 -3.69 1.54
CA TRP A 78 -0.32 -4.77 2.48
C TRP A 78 -1.16 -5.97 2.07
N PHE A 79 -0.97 -7.09 2.76
CA PHE A 79 -1.75 -8.30 2.52
C PHE A 79 -2.21 -8.96 3.82
N ASP A 80 -3.28 -9.74 3.66
CA ASP A 80 -3.83 -10.62 4.67
C ASP A 80 -3.77 -12.07 4.17
N CYS A 81 -3.35 -12.99 5.04
CA CYS A 81 -3.40 -14.43 4.81
C CYS A 81 -4.39 -15.07 5.77
N TYR A 82 -5.29 -15.88 5.24
CA TYR A 82 -6.32 -16.59 5.99
C TYR A 82 -6.03 -18.08 6.02
N PHE A 83 -6.01 -18.65 7.23
CA PHE A 83 -5.79 -20.06 7.47
C PHE A 83 -7.09 -20.69 7.97
N SER A 84 -7.73 -21.50 7.13
CA SER A 84 -9.00 -22.16 7.43
C SER A 84 -8.79 -23.65 7.68
N SER A 85 -9.47 -24.21 8.69
CA SER A 85 -9.48 -25.66 8.97
C SER A 85 -10.68 -26.33 8.32
N ASN A 86 -10.47 -27.49 7.68
CA ASN A 86 -11.50 -28.28 6.98
C ASN A 86 -12.33 -29.18 7.92
N ASN A 87 -12.16 -29.08 9.24
CA ASN A 87 -12.84 -29.98 10.17
C ASN A 87 -14.28 -29.50 10.39
N ASN A 88 -15.25 -30.30 9.94
CA ASN A 88 -16.71 -30.07 10.01
C ASN A 88 -17.29 -30.00 11.45
N SER A 89 -16.45 -29.88 12.47
CA SER A 89 -16.87 -29.65 13.85
C SER A 89 -16.84 -28.15 14.15
N SER A 90 -18.01 -27.53 14.01
CA SER A 90 -18.48 -26.34 14.73
C SER A 90 -17.42 -25.39 15.35
N ILE A 91 -17.42 -24.15 14.84
CA ILE A 91 -16.73 -22.94 15.33
C ILE A 91 -15.30 -22.75 14.80
N LEU A 92 -15.27 -22.56 13.48
CA LEU A 92 -14.21 -21.99 12.66
C LEU A 92 -13.61 -20.72 13.29
N ARG A 93 -12.37 -20.79 13.77
CA ARG A 93 -11.52 -19.60 13.86
C ARG A 93 -10.58 -19.64 12.66
N SER A 94 -11.00 -19.05 11.54
CA SER A 94 -10.05 -18.73 10.47
C SER A 94 -8.99 -17.82 11.09
N ILE A 95 -7.75 -18.29 11.18
CA ILE A 95 -6.66 -17.48 11.70
C ILE A 95 -6.28 -16.50 10.60
N ARG A 96 -6.18 -15.22 10.93
CA ARG A 96 -5.74 -14.18 10.01
C ARG A 96 -4.36 -13.67 10.42
N LEU A 97 -3.40 -13.80 9.53
CA LEU A 97 -2.17 -13.01 9.56
C LEU A 97 -2.42 -11.77 8.71
N THR A 98 -2.18 -10.58 9.26
CA THR A 98 -2.31 -9.31 8.53
C THR A 98 -1.03 -8.51 8.67
N THR A 99 -0.65 -7.82 7.60
CA THR A 99 0.45 -6.85 7.57
C THR A 99 -0.07 -5.41 7.55
N SER A 100 -1.36 -5.22 7.85
CA SER A 100 -2.02 -3.91 7.87
C SER A 100 -1.33 -2.91 8.83
N PRO A 101 -1.26 -1.62 8.46
CA PRO A 101 -0.73 -0.58 9.34
C PRO A 101 -1.52 -0.44 10.65
N TYR A 102 -2.79 -0.90 10.69
CA TYR A 102 -3.64 -0.90 11.89
C TYR A 102 -3.37 -2.07 12.85
N SER A 103 -2.42 -2.96 12.52
CA SER A 103 -2.08 -4.15 13.30
C SER A 103 -0.62 -4.10 13.78
N PRO A 104 -0.22 -4.96 14.74
CA PRO A 104 1.17 -5.03 15.18
C PRO A 104 2.14 -5.20 14.01
N LYS A 105 3.24 -4.45 14.06
CA LYS A 105 4.24 -4.38 12.99
C LYS A 105 4.84 -5.76 12.71
N THR A 106 4.96 -6.11 11.44
CA THR A 106 5.62 -7.34 10.98
C THR A 106 6.93 -7.01 10.26
N HIS A 107 7.77 -8.01 10.00
CA HIS A 107 9.02 -7.80 9.25
C HIS A 107 8.79 -7.42 7.77
N TRP A 108 7.60 -7.71 7.21
CA TRP A 108 7.23 -7.29 5.86
C TRP A 108 6.94 -5.80 5.74
N LYS A 109 6.59 -5.14 6.86
CA LYS A 109 6.10 -3.74 6.86
C LYS A 109 4.96 -3.56 5.84
N GLN A 110 4.91 -2.42 5.15
CA GLN A 110 4.02 -2.14 4.03
C GLN A 110 4.83 -1.74 2.79
N THR A 111 4.21 -1.90 1.62
CA THR A 111 4.80 -1.48 0.33
C THR A 111 4.19 -0.15 -0.10
N LEU A 112 5.02 0.82 -0.44
CA LEU A 112 4.62 2.15 -0.88
C LEU A 112 5.00 2.38 -2.33
N ILE A 113 4.08 2.99 -3.07
CA ILE A 113 4.31 3.50 -4.42
C ILE A 113 3.94 4.97 -4.43
N PHE A 114 4.92 5.84 -4.65
CA PHE A 114 4.69 7.28 -4.71
C PHE A 114 4.18 7.70 -6.10
N LEU A 115 3.26 8.66 -6.10
CA LEU A 115 2.82 9.34 -7.31
C LEU A 115 3.89 10.34 -7.77
N PRO A 116 3.96 10.66 -9.07
CA PRO A 116 4.92 11.63 -9.56
C PRO A 116 4.76 13.04 -8.96
N GLU A 117 3.53 13.38 -8.62
CA GLU A 117 3.14 14.62 -7.97
C GLU A 117 2.05 14.33 -6.95
N ASP A 118 2.06 15.11 -5.86
CA ASP A 118 1.01 15.05 -4.85
C ASP A 118 -0.33 15.48 -5.45
N ILE A 119 -1.39 14.77 -5.11
CA ILE A 119 -2.77 15.16 -5.44
C ILE A 119 -3.38 15.87 -4.22
N TYR A 120 -4.04 16.99 -4.50
CA TYR A 120 -4.81 17.78 -3.54
C TYR A 120 -6.28 17.74 -4.00
N PRO A 121 -7.07 16.76 -3.52
CA PRO A 121 -8.48 16.62 -3.89
C PRO A 121 -9.34 17.81 -3.42
#